data_AF-A0A1C6UC35-F1
#
_entry.id   AF-A0A1C6UC35-F1
#
_cell.length_a   1.000
_cell.length_b   1.000
_cell.length_c   1.000
_cell.angle_alpha   90.00
_cell.angle_beta   90.00
_cell.angle_gamma   90.00
#
_symmetry.space_group_name_H-M   'P 1'
#
loop_
_entity.id
_entity.type
_entity.pdbx_description
1 polymer ?
#
loop_
_entity_poly.entity_id
_entity_poly.type
_entity_poly.pdbx_seq_one_letter_code
_entity_poly.pdbx_strand_id
1 'polypeptide(L)'
;MNNSHTSLSRRRILLGAAAASAVTVAGATAAPATAAQAAPPVGGTPSARPARRLVARDRIATARLVGGTAHFQADFHERLDAWLAFWSANSPRVWSTPVEIDGRVAADGDAFTLHTIRVTRDDETRDAFAAGRSDAAHLATLASLHHHFPSVRVEAGGALRVADGPAGWSGSADQVAFAVTACRELWGLRAADTTDWGEHVSRAGHAADPASRSGWAAFTRASLRRGLRTESY
;
A
#
# COMPACT_ATOMS: atom_id res chain seq x y z
N MET A 1 -1.29 -7.53 49.46
CA MET A 1 -1.08 -8.94 49.07
C MET A 1 -2.32 -9.44 48.35
N ASN A 2 -2.28 -9.54 47.02
CA ASN A 2 -2.62 -10.78 46.30
C ASN A 2 -2.29 -10.61 44.83
N ASN A 3 -1.19 -11.25 44.46
CA ASN A 3 -0.77 -11.50 43.09
C ASN A 3 -1.70 -12.55 42.49
N SER A 4 -2.30 -12.26 41.35
CA SER A 4 -2.87 -13.28 40.47
C SER A 4 -2.25 -13.15 39.09
N HIS A 5 -1.06 -13.76 38.96
CA HIS A 5 -0.52 -14.15 37.67
C HIS A 5 -1.39 -15.27 37.10
N THR A 6 -1.98 -15.05 35.93
CA THR A 6 -2.57 -16.15 35.16
C THR A 6 -1.99 -16.17 33.75
N SER A 7 -0.83 -16.83 33.68
CA SER A 7 -0.39 -17.78 32.65
C SER A 7 -0.70 -17.49 31.18
N LEU A 8 0.35 -17.08 30.46
CA LEU A 8 0.53 -17.28 29.02
C LEU A 8 0.29 -18.75 28.64
N SER A 9 -0.74 -19.02 27.82
CA SER A 9 -0.94 -20.33 27.20
C SER A 9 -0.40 -20.33 25.78
N ARG A 10 0.77 -20.96 25.61
CA ARG A 10 1.30 -21.49 24.35
C ARG A 10 0.63 -22.83 24.04
N ARG A 11 -0.05 -22.95 22.89
CA ARG A 11 -0.38 -24.17 22.09
C ARG A 11 -1.68 -23.87 21.31
N ARG A 12 -1.88 -24.16 20.02
CA ARG A 12 -1.42 -25.23 19.10
C ARG A 12 -1.74 -24.75 17.66
N ILE A 13 -0.82 -24.90 16.70
CA ILE A 13 -0.75 -25.96 15.66
C ILE A 13 -1.65 -25.72 14.44
N LEU A 14 -0.96 -25.68 13.28
CA LEU A 14 -1.41 -25.74 11.89
C LEU A 14 -2.35 -26.91 11.59
N LEU A 15 -3.34 -26.66 10.71
CA LEU A 15 -4.04 -27.55 9.75
C LEU A 15 -5.03 -26.58 9.03
N GLY A 16 -5.03 -26.33 7.72
CA GLY A 16 -4.92 -27.25 6.59
C GLY A 16 -6.32 -27.63 6.12
N ALA A 17 -6.86 -26.99 5.06
CA ALA A 17 -7.69 -27.59 4.00
C ALA A 17 -8.49 -26.53 3.21
N ALA A 18 -8.53 -26.76 1.90
CA ALA A 18 -9.22 -25.99 0.88
C ALA A 18 -10.74 -26.15 0.90
N ALA A 19 -11.45 -25.16 0.35
CA ALA A 19 -12.74 -25.37 -0.28
C ALA A 19 -12.80 -24.51 -1.55
N ALA A 20 -12.75 -25.19 -2.69
CA ALA A 20 -13.09 -24.64 -3.99
C ALA A 20 -14.60 -24.39 -4.07
N SER A 21 -15.01 -23.37 -4.81
CA SER A 21 -16.32 -23.35 -5.46
C SER A 21 -16.23 -22.53 -6.74
N ALA A 22 -16.24 -23.24 -7.85
CA ALA A 22 -16.48 -22.72 -9.18
C ALA A 22 -17.99 -22.51 -9.34
N VAL A 23 -18.40 -21.35 -9.87
CA VAL A 23 -19.74 -21.17 -10.42
C VAL A 23 -19.61 -20.96 -11.92
N THR A 24 -20.04 -21.99 -12.65
CA THR A 24 -20.30 -21.98 -14.08
C THR A 24 -21.60 -21.24 -14.37
N VAL A 25 -21.57 -20.26 -15.28
CA VAL A 25 -22.75 -19.83 -16.04
C VAL A 25 -22.46 -20.08 -17.52
N ALA A 26 -23.00 -21.19 -18.02
CA ALA A 26 -23.36 -21.37 -19.41
C ALA A 26 -24.86 -21.07 -19.52
N GLY A 27 -25.44 -20.50 -20.57
CA GLY A 27 -24.95 -20.03 -21.86
C GLY A 27 -26.16 -19.47 -22.62
N ALA A 28 -25.93 -18.70 -23.68
CA ALA A 28 -26.93 -18.48 -24.72
C ALA A 28 -26.24 -18.55 -26.08
N THR A 29 -26.89 -19.27 -26.98
CA THR A 29 -26.37 -19.95 -28.18
C THR A 29 -26.19 -19.05 -29.41
N ALA A 30 -25.31 -19.55 -30.29
CA ALA A 30 -24.77 -19.00 -31.52
C ALA A 30 -25.75 -18.73 -32.67
N ALA A 31 -25.33 -17.88 -33.61
CA ALA A 31 -25.28 -18.19 -35.04
C ALA A 31 -24.18 -17.36 -35.76
N PRO A 32 -23.59 -17.84 -36.88
CA PRO A 32 -22.28 -17.41 -37.37
C PRO A 32 -22.34 -16.38 -38.51
N ALA A 33 -21.36 -15.49 -38.59
CA ALA A 33 -21.04 -14.74 -39.81
C ALA A 33 -19.52 -14.70 -40.01
N THR A 34 -19.09 -15.53 -40.97
CA THR A 34 -17.99 -15.35 -41.93
C THR A 34 -16.80 -14.45 -41.58
N ALA A 35 -15.63 -15.08 -41.64
CA ALA A 35 -14.30 -14.49 -41.57
C ALA A 35 -14.06 -13.37 -42.59
N ALA A 36 -13.47 -12.28 -42.11
CA ALA A 36 -12.57 -11.43 -42.88
C ALA A 36 -11.34 -11.15 -42.02
N GLN A 37 -10.34 -12.02 -42.19
CA GLN A 37 -9.04 -11.94 -41.56
C GLN A 37 -8.24 -10.85 -42.29
N ALA A 38 -8.29 -9.61 -41.79
CA ALA A 38 -7.40 -8.57 -42.25
C ALA A 38 -6.02 -8.81 -41.61
N ALA A 39 -5.09 -9.34 -42.40
CA ALA A 39 -3.68 -9.39 -42.07
C ALA A 39 -3.16 -7.95 -41.83
N PRO A 40 -2.46 -7.67 -40.72
CA PRO A 40 -1.81 -6.38 -40.57
C PRO A 40 -0.61 -6.29 -41.55
N PRO A 41 -0.34 -5.12 -42.14
CA PRO A 41 0.81 -4.97 -43.02
C PRO A 41 2.11 -5.23 -42.24
N VAL A 42 2.87 -6.21 -42.72
CA VAL A 42 4.27 -6.44 -42.36
C VAL A 42 5.06 -5.21 -42.80
N GLY A 43 5.43 -4.35 -41.85
CA GLY A 43 6.15 -3.12 -42.14
C GLY A 43 5.99 -1.97 -41.13
N GLY A 44 5.18 -2.14 -40.09
CA GLY A 44 5.19 -1.21 -38.95
C GLY A 44 6.38 -1.52 -38.04
N THR A 45 7.36 -0.62 -37.95
CA THR A 45 8.29 -0.56 -36.82
C THR A 45 7.51 -0.77 -35.53
N PRO A 46 7.96 -1.65 -34.61
CA PRO A 46 7.27 -1.80 -33.33
C PRO A 46 7.16 -0.41 -32.74
N SER A 47 5.92 0.02 -32.44
CA SER A 47 5.67 1.29 -31.79
C SER A 47 6.42 1.23 -30.46
N ALA A 48 7.63 1.79 -30.48
CA ALA A 48 8.50 1.82 -29.34
C ALA A 48 7.73 2.62 -28.30
N ARG A 49 7.22 1.93 -27.28
CA ARG A 49 6.76 2.56 -26.05
C ARG A 49 7.83 3.62 -25.76
N PRO A 50 7.48 4.92 -25.71
CA PRO A 50 8.49 5.97 -25.59
C PRO A 50 9.38 5.58 -24.42
N ALA A 51 10.69 5.48 -24.69
CA ALA A 51 11.66 5.07 -23.69
C ALA A 51 11.43 5.96 -22.46
N ARG A 52 10.89 5.36 -21.39
CA ARG A 52 10.47 6.12 -20.22
C ARG A 52 11.71 6.79 -19.66
N ARG A 53 11.72 8.11 -19.65
CA ARG A 53 12.87 8.91 -19.28
C ARG A 53 13.20 8.66 -17.80
N LEU A 54 14.40 8.16 -17.55
CA LEU A 54 14.95 8.08 -16.21
C LEU A 54 15.51 9.43 -15.78
N VAL A 55 15.28 9.80 -14.53
CA VAL A 55 15.80 11.00 -13.88
C VAL A 55 16.65 10.60 -12.68
N ALA A 56 17.84 11.20 -12.58
CA ALA A 56 18.74 11.01 -11.45
C ALA A 56 18.30 11.89 -10.28
N ARG A 57 18.02 11.28 -9.13
CA ARG A 57 17.52 11.95 -7.91
C ARG A 57 18.21 11.36 -6.68
N ASP A 58 18.64 12.21 -5.78
CA ASP A 58 19.21 11.86 -4.47
C ASP A 58 18.20 12.06 -3.32
N ARG A 59 16.96 12.41 -3.65
CA ARG A 59 15.90 12.76 -2.70
C ARG A 59 14.53 12.25 -3.16
N ILE A 60 13.66 12.05 -2.18
CA ILE A 60 12.20 11.95 -2.37
C ILE A 60 11.58 13.07 -1.52
N ALA A 61 10.84 13.96 -2.16
CA ALA A 61 10.45 15.28 -1.66
C ALA A 61 11.67 15.98 -1.02
N THR A 62 11.62 16.28 0.28
CA THR A 62 12.72 16.93 1.00
C THR A 62 13.73 15.94 1.61
N ALA A 63 13.41 14.65 1.67
CA ALA A 63 14.22 13.65 2.37
C ALA A 63 15.35 13.10 1.50
N ARG A 64 16.55 12.98 2.08
CA ARG A 64 17.72 12.41 1.41
C ARG A 64 17.61 10.90 1.28
N LEU A 65 17.98 10.36 0.12
CA LEU A 65 18.17 8.92 -0.07
C LEU A 65 19.50 8.48 0.54
N VAL A 66 19.46 7.53 1.46
CA VAL A 66 20.67 7.03 2.16
C VAL A 66 21.66 6.38 1.19
N GLY A 67 21.16 5.71 0.15
CA GLY A 67 21.96 5.10 -0.91
C GLY A 67 22.55 6.09 -1.93
N GLY A 68 22.29 7.40 -1.78
CA GLY A 68 22.71 8.43 -2.73
C GLY A 68 21.80 8.54 -3.95
N THR A 69 22.36 9.04 -5.05
CA THR A 69 21.62 9.26 -6.29
C THR A 69 21.12 7.95 -6.90
N ALA A 70 19.83 7.88 -7.17
CA ALA A 70 19.18 6.77 -7.85
C ALA A 70 18.43 7.25 -9.11
N HIS A 71 18.09 6.31 -10.00
CA HIS A 71 17.43 6.61 -11.28
C HIS A 71 15.98 6.16 -11.24
N PHE A 72 15.06 7.10 -11.43
CA PHE A 72 13.62 6.87 -11.37
C PHE A 72 12.96 7.20 -12.71
N GLN A 73 11.86 6.53 -13.03
CA GLN A 73 10.92 7.11 -13.99
C GLN A 73 10.35 8.40 -13.43
N ALA A 74 10.28 9.47 -14.23
CA ALA A 74 9.90 10.80 -13.78
C ALA A 74 8.54 10.81 -13.04
N ASP A 75 7.49 10.27 -13.67
CA ASP A 75 6.14 10.23 -13.10
C ASP A 75 6.07 9.41 -11.80
N PHE A 76 6.87 8.34 -11.70
CA PHE A 76 6.95 7.51 -10.51
C PHE A 76 7.63 8.26 -9.35
N HIS A 77 8.70 9.00 -9.65
CA HIS A 77 9.37 9.87 -8.68
C HIS A 77 8.45 10.98 -8.19
N GLU A 78 7.73 11.66 -9.07
CA GLU A 78 6.74 12.70 -8.69
C GLU A 78 5.65 12.14 -7.77
N ARG A 79 5.21 10.89 -8.00
CA ARG A 79 4.24 10.22 -7.14
C ARG A 79 4.83 9.83 -5.79
N LEU A 80 6.11 9.44 -5.72
CA LEU A 80 6.82 9.22 -4.45
C LEU A 80 6.95 10.53 -3.66
N ASP A 81 7.22 11.64 -4.34
CA ASP A 81 7.27 12.97 -3.72
C ASP A 81 5.91 13.35 -3.14
N ALA A 82 4.83 13.17 -3.91
CA ALA A 82 3.47 13.41 -3.44
C ALA A 82 3.09 12.50 -2.26
N TRP A 83 3.47 11.21 -2.32
CA TRP A 83 3.27 10.27 -1.24
C TRP A 83 3.97 10.70 0.05
N LEU A 84 5.25 11.07 -0.02
CA LEU A 84 6.00 11.44 1.17
C LEU A 84 5.49 12.76 1.78
N ALA A 85 5.11 13.72 0.93
CA ALA A 85 4.46 14.94 1.38
C ALA A 85 3.14 14.64 2.11
N PHE A 86 2.33 13.74 1.56
CA PHE A 86 1.08 13.30 2.21
C PHE A 86 1.33 12.57 3.54
N TRP A 87 2.29 11.65 3.58
CA TRP A 87 2.67 10.95 4.80
C TRP A 87 3.12 11.95 5.88
N SER A 88 3.97 12.91 5.51
CA SER A 88 4.44 13.97 6.41
C SER A 88 3.28 14.84 6.92
N ALA A 89 2.31 15.19 6.07
CA ALA A 89 1.17 16.01 6.45
C ALA A 89 0.21 15.33 7.44
N ASN A 90 0.23 13.98 7.51
CA ASN A 90 -0.58 13.20 8.45
C ASN A 90 0.22 12.67 9.65
N SER A 91 1.49 13.06 9.77
CA SER A 91 2.37 12.67 10.86
C SER A 91 2.19 13.58 12.10
N PRO A 92 2.57 13.10 13.30
CA PRO A 92 2.53 13.92 14.52
C PRO A 92 3.29 15.24 14.34
N ARG A 93 2.71 16.35 14.80
CA ARG A 93 3.31 17.69 14.69
C ARG A 93 4.66 17.83 15.40
N VAL A 94 4.93 16.96 16.37
CA VAL A 94 6.20 16.89 17.10
C VAL A 94 7.33 16.28 16.28
N TRP A 95 7.03 15.67 15.13
CA TRP A 95 8.04 15.17 14.20
C TRP A 95 8.34 16.24 13.15
N SER A 96 9.60 16.30 12.73
CA SER A 96 9.97 17.04 11.52
C SER A 96 9.34 16.42 10.28
N THR A 97 9.41 17.13 9.15
CA THR A 97 9.32 16.47 7.85
C THR A 97 10.38 15.37 7.74
N PRO A 98 10.14 14.27 6.99
CA PRO A 98 11.15 13.25 6.74
C PRO A 98 12.49 13.85 6.31
N VAL A 99 13.58 13.41 6.96
CA VAL A 99 14.95 13.88 6.70
C VAL A 99 15.74 12.89 5.87
N GLU A 100 15.53 11.60 6.09
CA GLU A 100 16.16 10.52 5.34
C GLU A 100 15.16 9.43 5.00
N ILE A 101 15.36 8.85 3.82
CA ILE A 101 14.70 7.62 3.40
C ILE A 101 15.77 6.61 3.01
N ASP A 102 15.66 5.43 3.61
CA ASP A 102 16.38 4.25 3.15
C ASP A 102 15.43 3.41 2.30
N GLY A 103 15.88 3.07 1.09
CA GLY A 103 15.13 2.29 0.14
C GLY A 103 15.92 1.99 -1.12
N ARG A 104 15.40 1.05 -1.92
CA ARG A 104 16.03 0.62 -3.17
C ARG A 104 15.10 0.84 -4.34
N VAL A 105 15.61 1.49 -5.37
CA VAL A 105 14.92 1.66 -6.66
C VAL A 105 15.22 0.44 -7.54
N ALA A 106 14.22 -0.07 -8.24
CA ALA A 106 14.42 -1.11 -9.25
C ALA A 106 15.23 -0.57 -10.43
N ALA A 107 15.87 -1.47 -11.20
CA ALA A 107 16.72 -1.09 -12.33
C ALA A 107 15.97 -0.24 -13.38
N ASP A 108 14.68 -0.52 -13.58
CA ASP A 108 13.83 0.18 -14.55
C ASP A 108 13.24 1.50 -14.01
N GLY A 109 13.53 1.85 -12.75
CA GLY A 109 13.10 3.09 -12.12
C GLY A 109 11.60 3.17 -11.80
N ASP A 110 10.84 2.09 -11.93
CA ASP A 110 9.38 2.03 -11.81
C ASP A 110 8.85 1.41 -10.51
N ALA A 111 9.77 0.99 -9.64
CA ALA A 111 9.47 0.42 -8.36
C ALA A 111 10.46 0.87 -7.29
N PHE A 112 9.96 0.99 -6.07
CA PHE A 112 10.73 1.42 -4.91
C PHE A 112 10.42 0.49 -3.74
N THR A 113 11.46 -0.02 -3.09
CA THR A 113 11.37 -0.84 -1.89
C THR A 113 11.82 0.00 -0.70
N LEU A 114 10.87 0.42 0.12
CA LEU A 114 11.08 1.24 1.30
C LEU A 114 11.55 0.39 2.47
N HIS A 115 12.67 0.79 3.08
CA HIS A 115 13.22 0.16 4.28
C HIS A 115 13.04 1.03 5.51
N THR A 116 13.29 2.33 5.44
CA THR A 116 13.24 3.22 6.61
C THR A 116 12.78 4.62 6.23
N ILE A 117 12.00 5.26 7.10
CA ILE A 117 11.73 6.71 7.07
C ILE A 117 12.23 7.29 8.38
N ARG A 118 13.14 8.26 8.30
CA ARG A 118 13.68 8.97 9.47
C ARG A 118 13.12 10.37 9.59
N VAL A 119 12.83 10.76 10.82
CA VAL A 119 12.38 12.09 11.21
C VAL A 119 13.22 12.56 12.39
N THR A 120 13.28 13.87 12.60
CA THR A 120 13.80 14.45 13.83
C THR A 120 12.64 14.65 14.79
N ARG A 121 12.83 14.27 16.05
CA ARG A 121 11.91 14.52 17.16
C ARG A 121 12.73 14.80 18.40
N ASP A 122 12.42 15.89 19.10
CA ASP A 122 13.12 16.26 20.34
C ASP A 122 14.66 16.33 20.12
N ASP A 123 15.09 16.91 18.99
CA ASP A 123 16.49 16.99 18.49
C ASP A 123 17.20 15.65 18.20
N GLU A 124 16.49 14.52 18.29
CA GLU A 124 17.01 13.21 17.95
C GLU A 124 16.46 12.70 16.61
N THR A 125 17.32 12.14 15.77
CA THR A 125 16.89 11.38 14.59
C THR A 125 16.33 10.03 15.01
N ARG A 126 15.11 9.72 14.57
CA ARG A 126 14.42 8.47 14.89
C ARG A 126 13.79 7.85 13.66
N ASP A 127 13.75 6.53 13.64
CA ASP A 127 13.05 5.76 12.61
C ASP A 127 11.54 5.81 12.87
N ALA A 128 10.83 6.69 12.15
CA ALA A 128 9.38 6.75 12.17
C ALA A 128 8.77 5.47 11.55
N PHE A 129 9.41 4.96 10.51
CA PHE A 129 9.14 3.66 9.91
C PHE A 129 10.45 2.89 9.79
N ALA A 130 10.44 1.60 10.09
CA ALA A 130 11.54 0.68 9.82
C ALA A 130 11.00 -0.71 9.44
N ALA A 131 11.55 -1.27 8.37
CA ALA A 131 11.25 -2.63 7.93
C ALA A 131 11.52 -3.63 9.07
N GLY A 132 10.64 -4.62 9.19
CA GLY A 132 10.72 -5.66 10.22
C GLY A 132 10.07 -5.26 11.55
N ARG A 133 9.70 -3.98 11.74
CA ARG A 133 8.82 -3.58 12.85
C ARG A 133 7.36 -3.72 12.41
N SER A 134 6.69 -4.76 12.88
CA SER A 134 5.24 -4.93 12.67
C SER A 134 4.45 -4.13 13.71
N ASP A 135 4.52 -2.80 13.63
CA ASP A 135 3.84 -1.88 14.54
C ASP A 135 2.78 -1.02 13.82
N ALA A 136 2.11 -0.14 14.58
CA ALA A 136 1.10 0.75 14.03
C ALA A 136 1.65 1.73 12.98
N ALA A 137 2.93 2.10 13.06
CA ALA A 137 3.57 2.98 12.08
C ALA A 137 3.85 2.25 10.76
N HIS A 138 4.13 0.94 10.81
CA HIS A 138 4.19 0.08 9.62
C HIS A 138 2.85 0.03 8.89
N LEU A 139 1.76 -0.26 9.61
CA LEU A 139 0.41 -0.25 9.02
C LEU A 139 0.02 1.14 8.50
N ALA A 140 0.40 2.21 9.19
CA ALA A 140 0.15 3.57 8.74
C ALA A 140 0.90 3.90 7.45
N THR A 141 2.18 3.51 7.37
CA THR A 141 3.01 3.72 6.18
C THR A 141 2.47 2.92 5.00
N LEU A 142 2.08 1.67 5.23
CA LEU A 142 1.40 0.84 4.24
C LEU A 142 0.09 1.47 3.75
N ALA A 143 -0.72 2.03 4.66
CA ALA A 143 -1.95 2.75 4.31
C ALA A 143 -1.67 3.95 3.39
N SER A 144 -0.66 4.76 3.72
CA SER A 144 -0.26 5.92 2.92
C SER A 144 0.23 5.55 1.52
N LEU A 145 0.89 4.41 1.38
CA LEU A 145 1.34 3.89 0.09
C LEU A 145 0.14 3.41 -0.73
N HIS A 146 -0.81 2.68 -0.13
CA HIS A 146 -2.05 2.27 -0.81
C HIS A 146 -2.94 3.45 -1.23
N HIS A 147 -2.74 4.63 -0.65
CA HIS A 147 -3.38 5.87 -1.09
C HIS A 147 -2.83 6.37 -2.44
N HIS A 148 -1.55 6.16 -2.71
CA HIS A 148 -0.84 6.72 -3.88
C HIS A 148 -0.56 5.70 -4.97
N PHE A 149 -0.35 4.44 -4.58
CA PHE A 149 0.11 3.35 -5.43
C PHE A 149 -0.89 2.20 -5.41
N PRO A 150 -1.20 1.59 -6.57
CA PRO A 150 -2.09 0.44 -6.61
C PRO A 150 -1.38 -0.86 -6.20
N SER A 151 -0.10 -0.99 -6.56
CA SER A 151 0.72 -2.13 -6.22
C SER A 151 1.57 -1.77 -5.01
N VAL A 152 1.18 -2.30 -3.86
CA VAL A 152 1.95 -2.19 -2.62
C VAL A 152 2.02 -3.59 -2.03
N ARG A 153 3.23 -4.06 -1.75
CA ARG A 153 3.52 -5.38 -1.22
C ARG A 153 4.42 -5.28 -0.01
N VAL A 154 4.15 -6.14 0.97
CA VAL A 154 5.06 -6.33 2.11
C VAL A 154 6.04 -7.43 1.72
N GLU A 155 7.30 -7.08 1.61
CA GLU A 155 8.39 -8.01 1.29
C GLU A 155 8.78 -8.85 2.51
N ALA A 156 9.53 -9.92 2.27
CA ALA A 156 10.20 -10.65 3.33
C ALA A 156 11.09 -9.69 4.15
N GLY A 157 10.93 -9.71 5.48
CA GLY A 157 11.58 -8.74 6.37
C GLY A 157 10.83 -7.42 6.55
N GLY A 158 9.60 -7.29 6.02
CA GLY A 158 8.69 -6.18 6.34
C GLY A 158 8.94 -4.89 5.57
N ALA A 159 9.86 -4.88 4.60
CA ALA A 159 10.03 -3.76 3.69
C ALA A 159 8.78 -3.58 2.81
N LEU A 160 8.51 -2.35 2.36
CA LEU A 160 7.31 -2.06 1.59
C LEU A 160 7.70 -1.76 0.14
N ARG A 161 7.35 -2.66 -0.78
CA ARG A 161 7.59 -2.48 -2.20
C ARG A 161 6.38 -1.83 -2.86
N VAL A 162 6.61 -0.75 -3.60
CA VAL A 162 5.62 -0.12 -4.47
C VAL A 162 6.04 -0.15 -5.91
N ALA A 163 5.06 -0.25 -6.80
CA ALA A 163 5.24 -0.16 -8.24
C ALA A 163 4.14 0.69 -8.87
N ASP A 164 4.43 1.26 -10.03
CA ASP A 164 3.51 2.13 -10.77
C ASP A 164 2.25 1.41 -11.29
N GLY A 165 1.18 2.18 -11.47
CA GLY A 165 -0.12 1.76 -12.00
C GLY A 165 -1.25 2.74 -11.66
N PRO A 166 -2.50 2.48 -12.12
CA PRO A 166 -3.64 3.34 -11.80
C PRO A 166 -4.02 3.27 -10.31
N ALA A 167 -3.87 4.37 -9.58
CA ALA A 167 -4.21 4.46 -8.16
C ALA A 167 -5.72 4.25 -7.89
N GLY A 168 -6.02 3.52 -6.81
CA GLY A 168 -7.38 3.22 -6.36
C GLY A 168 -7.51 1.80 -5.81
N TRP A 169 -8.71 1.49 -5.29
CA TRP A 169 -9.06 0.13 -4.95
C TRP A 169 -9.15 -0.73 -6.22
N SER A 170 -8.40 -1.82 -6.22
CA SER A 170 -8.38 -2.83 -7.28
C SER A 170 -8.96 -4.15 -6.80
N GLY A 171 -9.20 -4.30 -5.50
CA GLY A 171 -9.57 -5.58 -4.89
C GLY A 171 -8.44 -6.61 -4.88
N SER A 172 -7.19 -6.16 -5.08
CA SER A 172 -6.04 -7.07 -5.02
C SER A 172 -5.95 -7.74 -3.64
N ALA A 173 -5.41 -8.96 -3.61
CA ALA A 173 -5.22 -9.71 -2.36
C ALA A 173 -4.43 -8.91 -1.33
N ASP A 174 -3.44 -8.11 -1.76
CA ASP A 174 -2.64 -7.25 -0.89
C ASP A 174 -3.48 -6.13 -0.24
N GLN A 175 -4.36 -5.48 -1.01
CA GLN A 175 -5.25 -4.44 -0.48
C GLN A 175 -6.28 -5.01 0.50
N VAL A 176 -6.84 -6.19 0.20
CA VAL A 176 -7.76 -6.91 1.08
C VAL A 176 -7.05 -7.34 2.36
N ALA A 177 -5.83 -7.89 2.26
CA ALA A 177 -5.05 -8.31 3.42
C ALA A 177 -4.68 -7.13 4.33
N PHE A 178 -4.27 -6.00 3.76
CA PHE A 178 -4.03 -4.76 4.50
C PHE A 178 -5.29 -4.30 5.24
N ALA A 179 -6.41 -4.20 4.52
CA ALA A 179 -7.71 -3.82 5.07
C ALA A 179 -8.11 -4.66 6.31
N VAL A 180 -8.08 -5.99 6.16
CA VAL A 180 -8.41 -6.93 7.25
C VAL A 180 -7.46 -6.74 8.44
N THR A 181 -6.15 -6.58 8.17
CA THR A 181 -5.15 -6.39 9.23
C THR A 181 -5.35 -5.06 9.96
N ALA A 182 -5.59 -3.96 9.23
CA ALA A 182 -5.86 -2.65 9.81
C ALA A 182 -7.11 -2.66 10.71
N CYS A 183 -8.19 -3.33 10.28
CA CYS A 183 -9.38 -3.49 11.10
C CYS A 183 -9.10 -4.23 12.41
N ARG A 184 -8.38 -5.34 12.36
CA ARG A 184 -8.06 -6.15 13.55
C ARG A 184 -7.15 -5.41 14.53
N GLU A 185 -6.15 -4.70 14.02
CA GLU A 185 -5.07 -4.12 14.83
C GLU A 185 -5.34 -2.66 15.21
N LEU A 186 -5.54 -1.79 14.22
CA LEU A 186 -5.67 -0.35 14.47
C LEU A 186 -7.07 0.01 14.99
N TRP A 187 -8.08 -0.67 14.46
CA TRP A 187 -9.48 -0.29 14.68
C TRP A 187 -10.17 -1.21 15.70
N GLY A 188 -9.48 -2.25 16.18
CA GLY A 188 -9.97 -3.14 17.25
C GLY A 188 -11.11 -4.07 16.82
N LEU A 189 -11.34 -4.23 15.51
CA LEU A 189 -12.45 -4.98 14.91
C LEU A 189 -12.01 -6.40 14.57
N ARG A 190 -11.67 -7.18 15.60
CA ARG A 190 -11.12 -8.53 15.41
C ARG A 190 -12.09 -9.53 14.79
N ALA A 191 -13.39 -9.34 15.06
CA ALA A 191 -14.47 -10.25 14.65
C ALA A 191 -15.23 -9.77 13.41
N ALA A 192 -14.86 -8.62 12.83
CA ALA A 192 -15.54 -8.09 11.66
C ALA A 192 -15.44 -9.09 10.50
N ASP A 193 -16.58 -9.60 10.08
CA ASP A 193 -16.68 -10.40 8.86
C ASP A 193 -16.69 -9.49 7.62
N THR A 194 -16.83 -10.08 6.44
CA THR A 194 -16.86 -9.32 5.17
C THR A 194 -18.03 -8.34 5.06
N THR A 195 -19.10 -8.53 5.83
CA THR A 195 -20.30 -7.68 5.87
C THR A 195 -20.10 -6.53 6.85
N ASP A 196 -19.60 -6.81 8.05
CA ASP A 196 -19.19 -5.80 9.06
C ASP A 196 -18.10 -4.87 8.52
N TRP A 197 -17.23 -5.42 7.67
CA TRP A 197 -16.21 -4.68 6.91
C TRP A 197 -16.83 -3.65 5.97
N GLY A 198 -17.84 -4.02 5.19
CA GLY A 198 -18.53 -3.10 4.27
C GLY A 198 -19.15 -1.90 5.00
N GLU A 199 -19.77 -2.14 6.16
CA GLU A 199 -20.36 -1.08 6.99
C GLU A 199 -19.29 -0.16 7.59
N HIS A 200 -18.17 -0.73 8.05
CA HIS A 200 -17.13 0.06 8.70
C HIS A 200 -16.32 0.90 7.70
N VAL A 201 -16.05 0.38 6.50
CA VAL A 201 -15.50 1.19 5.38
C VAL A 201 -16.50 2.27 4.96
N SER A 202 -17.81 1.99 4.96
CA SER A 202 -18.85 3.00 4.65
C SER A 202 -18.91 4.14 5.67
N ARG A 203 -18.55 3.87 6.93
CA ARG A 203 -18.47 4.89 7.99
C ARG A 203 -17.16 5.67 7.94
N ALA A 204 -16.05 5.01 7.64
CA ALA A 204 -14.73 5.63 7.50
C ALA A 204 -14.53 6.38 6.17
N GLY A 205 -15.30 6.04 5.13
CA GLY A 205 -15.33 6.68 3.82
C GLY A 205 -16.77 6.92 3.39
N HIS A 206 -17.18 8.19 3.37
CA HIS A 206 -18.58 8.59 3.29
C HIS A 206 -19.36 7.97 2.10
N ALA A 207 -20.42 7.24 2.44
CA ALA A 207 -21.68 6.87 1.74
C ALA A 207 -21.68 6.32 0.30
N ALA A 208 -20.69 6.61 -0.54
CA ALA A 208 -20.68 6.18 -1.94
C ALA A 208 -19.65 5.07 -2.13
N ASP A 209 -20.16 3.85 -2.33
CA ASP A 209 -19.44 2.60 -2.66
C ASP A 209 -18.04 2.47 -2.00
N PRO A 210 -17.89 1.62 -0.98
CA PRO A 210 -16.59 1.30 -0.36
C PRO A 210 -15.47 0.94 -1.35
N ALA A 211 -15.82 0.39 -2.52
CA ALA A 211 -14.88 0.05 -3.59
C ALA A 211 -14.54 1.25 -4.50
N SER A 212 -15.20 2.40 -4.31
CA SER A 212 -14.89 3.63 -5.02
C SER A 212 -13.49 4.15 -4.67
N ARG A 213 -12.85 4.82 -5.63
CA ARG A 213 -11.55 5.48 -5.40
C ARG A 213 -11.60 6.44 -4.21
N SER A 214 -12.70 7.18 -4.04
CA SER A 214 -12.91 8.11 -2.93
C SER A 214 -13.04 7.40 -1.59
N GLY A 215 -13.81 6.30 -1.51
CA GLY A 215 -13.98 5.51 -0.29
C GLY A 215 -12.67 4.90 0.18
N TRP A 216 -11.93 4.27 -0.74
CA TRP A 216 -10.61 3.71 -0.45
C TRP A 216 -9.58 4.76 -0.01
N ALA A 217 -9.57 5.92 -0.67
CA ALA A 217 -8.70 7.02 -0.30
C ALA A 217 -9.00 7.56 1.11
N ALA A 218 -10.27 7.57 1.52
CA ALA A 218 -10.69 7.95 2.87
C ALA A 218 -10.27 6.91 3.91
N PHE A 219 -10.51 5.61 3.65
CA PHE A 219 -10.10 4.51 4.52
C PHE A 219 -8.59 4.49 4.80
N THR A 220 -7.78 4.59 3.76
CA THR A 220 -6.31 4.61 3.87
C THR A 220 -5.81 5.82 4.64
N ARG A 221 -6.45 6.99 4.47
CA ARG A 221 -6.11 8.21 5.22
C ARG A 221 -6.47 8.11 6.70
N ALA A 222 -7.65 7.56 7.03
CA ALA A 222 -8.04 7.31 8.42
C ALA A 222 -7.11 6.27 9.08
N SER A 223 -6.78 5.19 8.37
CA SER A 223 -5.84 4.17 8.84
C SER A 223 -4.44 4.74 9.11
N LEU A 224 -3.94 5.60 8.20
CA LEU A 224 -2.68 6.33 8.39
C LEU A 224 -2.70 7.17 9.66
N ARG A 225 -3.70 8.05 9.83
CA ARG A 225 -3.78 8.92 11.00
C ARG A 225 -3.93 8.13 12.29
N ARG A 226 -4.76 7.09 12.30
CA ARG A 226 -4.94 6.24 13.48
C ARG A 226 -3.67 5.46 13.83
N GLY A 227 -2.96 4.92 12.85
CA GLY A 227 -1.70 4.21 13.08
C GLY A 227 -0.57 5.12 13.57
N LEU A 228 -0.51 6.37 13.09
CA LEU A 228 0.37 7.41 13.60
C LEU A 228 -0.16 8.13 14.86
N ARG A 229 -1.34 7.73 15.34
CA ARG A 229 -2.01 8.27 16.53
C ARG A 229 -2.24 9.80 16.47
N THR A 230 -2.61 10.30 15.29
CA THR A 230 -2.95 11.70 15.06
C THR A 230 -4.44 11.99 15.09
N GLU A 231 -5.29 10.96 15.17
CA GLU A 231 -6.71 11.10 15.54
C GLU A 231 -6.85 11.08 17.06
N SER A 232 -7.35 12.17 17.64
CA SER A 232 -7.76 12.27 19.04
C SER A 232 -8.99 11.40 19.29
N TYR A 233 -9.06 10.75 20.46
CA TYR A 233 -10.28 10.13 20.98
C TYR A 233 -11.25 11.17 21.54
#